data_AF-A0A8T4RRT3-F1
#
_entry.id   AF-A0A8T4RRT3-F1
#
_cell.length_a   1.000
_cell.length_b   1.000
_cell.length_c   1.000
_cell.angle_alpha   90.00
_cell.angle_beta   90.00
_cell.angle_gamma   90.00
#
_symmetry.space_group_name_H-M   'P 1'
#
loop_
_entity.id
_entity.type
_entity.pdbx_description
1 polymer ?
#
loop_
_entity_poly.entity_id
_entity_poly.type
_entity_poly.pdbx_seq_one_letter_code
_entity_poly.pdbx_strand_id
1 'polypeptide(L)'
;MAKEKKESNTAAILAGIAILLILFGIAAYTAFVAEPKEGNGAEELPEEGQAKGGIGFEEALGSLNSINAKYGLAFFTVPSNAETNIEVLEEVKKEAESAELSEEAAQLYEIKLKLLESNQFFMEGWKYGKGSTTQYGFGCKSLERIRNATYSRNISASIGLEAAELINGFVNSYPEEAEAAGITKGAALVLKTSYELEMQSAKKDRNIVEKLCVK
;
A
#
# COMPACT_ATOMS: atom_id res chain seq x y z
N MET A 1 -27.77 40.62 -9.48
CA MET A 1 -27.28 39.62 -10.45
C MET A 1 -25.75 39.69 -10.42
N ALA A 2 -24.95 38.67 -10.16
CA ALA A 2 -25.13 37.26 -9.86
C ALA A 2 -24.08 36.86 -8.79
N LYS A 3 -24.48 36.00 -7.85
CA LYS A 3 -23.57 35.30 -6.93
C LYS A 3 -22.81 34.24 -7.72
N GLU A 4 -21.49 34.33 -7.83
CA GLU A 4 -20.68 33.22 -8.31
C GLU A 4 -20.15 32.37 -7.15
N LYS A 5 -20.32 31.07 -7.34
CA LYS A 5 -20.20 29.99 -6.37
C LYS A 5 -18.74 29.79 -5.97
N LYS A 6 -18.52 29.83 -4.66
CA LYS A 6 -17.37 29.24 -3.97
C LYS A 6 -17.59 27.71 -3.92
N GLU A 7 -17.46 27.04 -5.06
CA GLU A 7 -17.47 25.58 -5.14
C GLU A 7 -16.17 25.08 -5.77
N SER A 8 -15.70 23.93 -5.29
CA SER A 8 -14.55 23.18 -5.82
C SER A 8 -13.15 23.57 -5.32
N ASN A 9 -12.94 23.50 -4.00
CA ASN A 9 -11.61 23.20 -3.44
C ASN A 9 -11.65 22.23 -2.24
N THR A 10 -12.83 21.83 -1.79
CA THR A 10 -13.02 20.90 -0.67
C THR A 10 -12.78 19.44 -1.06
N ALA A 11 -13.11 19.04 -2.30
CA ALA A 11 -13.02 17.63 -2.73
C ALA A 11 -11.58 17.11 -2.88
N ALA A 12 -10.64 17.92 -3.38
CA ALA A 12 -9.23 17.52 -3.53
C ALA A 12 -8.48 17.51 -2.17
N ILE A 13 -8.87 18.40 -1.26
CA ILE A 13 -8.38 18.41 0.13
C ILE A 13 -8.91 17.17 0.86
N LEU A 14 -10.17 16.78 0.64
CA LEU A 14 -10.77 15.58 1.22
C LEU A 14 -10.15 14.28 0.69
N ALA A 15 -9.75 14.20 -0.59
CA ALA A 15 -9.10 12.99 -1.14
C ALA A 15 -7.67 12.79 -0.61
N GLY A 16 -6.87 13.86 -0.52
CA GLY A 16 -5.53 13.80 0.06
C GLY A 16 -5.54 13.58 1.58
N ILE A 17 -6.57 14.06 2.27
CA ILE A 17 -6.81 13.80 3.70
C ILE A 17 -7.40 12.42 3.92
N ALA A 18 -8.20 11.85 3.00
CA ALA A 18 -8.72 10.49 3.12
C ALA A 18 -7.61 9.44 3.05
N ILE A 19 -6.61 9.62 2.19
CA ILE A 19 -5.41 8.75 2.15
C ILE A 19 -4.60 8.89 3.45
N LEU A 20 -4.59 10.07 4.08
CA LEU A 20 -3.90 10.33 5.36
C LEU A 20 -4.71 9.91 6.61
N LEU A 21 -6.04 9.90 6.56
CA LEU A 21 -6.92 9.56 7.69
C LEU A 21 -7.30 8.08 7.76
N ILE A 22 -7.23 7.35 6.64
CA ILE A 22 -7.32 5.88 6.66
C ILE A 22 -6.08 5.27 7.36
N LEU A 23 -5.01 6.05 7.55
CA LEU A 23 -3.81 5.68 8.32
C LEU A 23 -3.90 5.92 9.85
N PHE A 24 -4.95 6.59 10.38
CA PHE A 24 -5.06 6.93 11.81
C PHE A 24 -6.33 6.42 12.52
N GLY A 25 -7.20 5.65 11.84
CA GLY A 25 -8.58 5.41 12.28
C GLY A 25 -8.97 4.00 12.70
N ILE A 26 -8.06 3.03 12.85
CA ILE A 26 -8.39 1.67 13.32
C ILE A 26 -7.44 1.30 14.46
N ALA A 27 -7.58 1.98 15.60
CA ALA A 27 -6.88 1.64 16.85
C ALA A 27 -7.86 1.47 18.03
N ALA A 28 -9.12 1.13 17.76
CA ALA A 28 -10.10 0.79 18.78
C ALA A 28 -11.00 -0.33 18.24
N TYR A 29 -11.18 -1.39 19.05
CA TYR A 29 -11.72 -2.75 18.78
C TYR A 29 -10.57 -3.76 18.58
N THR A 30 -10.23 -4.67 19.50
CA THR A 30 -10.92 -5.20 20.68
C THR A 30 -9.90 -5.70 21.71
N ALA A 31 -10.00 -5.23 22.95
CA ALA A 31 -9.61 -6.02 24.11
C ALA A 31 -10.75 -7.01 24.38
N PHE A 32 -10.50 -8.31 24.21
CA PHE A 32 -11.31 -9.34 24.86
C PHE A 32 -10.38 -10.40 25.44
N VAL A 33 -10.45 -10.48 26.76
CA VAL A 33 -9.74 -11.39 27.65
C VAL A 33 -10.38 -12.77 27.53
N ALA A 34 -9.57 -13.81 27.33
CA ALA A 34 -9.90 -15.18 27.71
C ALA A 34 -8.68 -15.84 28.35
N GLU A 35 -8.78 -16.11 29.65
CA GLU A 35 -7.82 -16.87 30.45
C GLU A 35 -7.85 -18.38 30.10
N PRO A 36 -6.80 -19.15 30.47
CA PRO A 36 -6.48 -20.44 29.88
C PRO A 36 -7.28 -21.59 30.48
N LYS A 37 -7.45 -22.68 29.71
CA LYS A 37 -7.80 -24.00 30.25
C LYS A 37 -6.65 -24.96 30.07
N GLU A 38 -6.14 -25.45 31.19
CA GLU A 38 -5.23 -26.60 31.26
C GLU A 38 -5.97 -27.92 30.95
N GLY A 39 -5.21 -28.87 30.38
CA GLY A 39 -5.33 -30.30 30.69
C GLY A 39 -5.87 -31.21 29.59
N ASN A 40 -4.99 -31.87 28.83
CA ASN A 40 -4.56 -33.26 29.08
C ASN A 40 -3.79 -33.83 27.88
N GLY A 41 -2.70 -34.53 28.18
CA GLY A 41 -1.83 -35.16 27.19
C GLY A 41 -2.45 -36.38 26.53
N ALA A 42 -2.06 -36.60 25.28
CA ALA A 42 -2.00 -37.90 24.64
C ALA A 42 -0.76 -37.94 23.75
N GLU A 43 0.03 -38.98 23.95
CA GLU A 43 1.32 -39.31 23.34
C GLU A 43 1.16 -39.77 21.88
N GLU A 44 2.23 -39.60 21.11
CA GLU A 44 2.35 -39.56 19.65
C GLU A 44 2.02 -40.85 18.89
N LEU A 45 1.71 -40.70 17.59
CA LEU A 45 2.19 -41.59 16.54
C LEU A 45 2.73 -40.74 15.36
N PRO A 46 3.87 -41.08 14.76
CA PRO A 46 4.47 -40.30 13.68
C PRO A 46 3.82 -40.69 12.35
N GLU A 47 3.20 -39.75 11.65
CA GLU A 47 2.86 -39.93 10.24
C GLU A 47 3.98 -39.43 9.34
N GLU A 48 4.31 -40.30 8.40
CA GLU A 48 5.38 -40.19 7.41
C GLU A 48 5.14 -39.03 6.44
N GLY A 49 6.23 -38.35 6.07
CA GLY A 49 6.24 -37.33 5.02
C GLY A 49 6.35 -35.91 5.55
N GLN A 50 7.43 -35.60 6.28
CA GLN A 50 7.84 -34.21 6.48
C GLN A 50 8.13 -33.58 5.12
N ALA A 51 7.11 -32.92 4.54
CA ALA A 51 7.33 -31.79 3.67
C ALA A 51 8.32 -30.88 4.40
N LYS A 52 9.40 -30.47 3.74
CA LYS A 52 10.28 -29.42 4.27
C LYS A 52 9.36 -28.28 4.67
N GLY A 53 9.29 -27.96 5.97
CA GLY A 53 8.33 -27.00 6.50
C GLY A 53 8.62 -25.64 5.89
N GLY A 54 7.87 -25.29 4.85
CA GLY A 54 7.85 -23.95 4.29
C GLY A 54 7.21 -23.00 5.30
N ILE A 55 7.52 -21.72 5.19
CA ILE A 55 6.92 -20.68 6.03
C ILE A 55 5.42 -20.64 5.74
N GLY A 56 4.63 -20.93 6.77
CA GLY A 56 3.18 -20.88 6.75
C GLY A 56 2.65 -19.44 6.87
N PHE A 57 1.35 -19.27 6.66
CA PHE A 57 0.68 -17.97 6.78
C PHE A 57 0.92 -17.29 8.15
N GLU A 58 0.77 -18.02 9.26
CA GLU A 58 0.91 -17.45 10.61
C GLU A 58 2.33 -16.90 10.86
N GLU A 59 3.35 -17.64 10.40
CA GLU A 59 4.74 -17.24 10.53
C GLU A 59 5.05 -16.01 9.65
N ALA A 60 4.54 -15.99 8.41
CA ALA A 60 4.66 -14.85 7.52
C ALA A 60 3.98 -13.58 8.09
N LEU A 61 2.75 -13.73 8.61
CA LEU A 61 2.03 -12.64 9.26
C LEU A 61 2.78 -12.14 10.50
N GLY A 62 3.33 -13.06 11.30
CA GLY A 62 4.16 -12.74 12.47
C GLY A 62 5.42 -11.95 12.12
N SER A 63 6.13 -12.36 11.06
CA SER A 63 7.31 -11.65 10.55
C SER A 63 6.94 -10.25 10.06
N LEU A 64 5.90 -10.12 9.23
CA LEU A 64 5.41 -8.82 8.75
C LEU A 64 4.95 -7.90 9.89
N ASN A 65 4.27 -8.44 10.91
CA ASN A 65 3.89 -7.68 12.08
C ASN A 65 5.09 -7.19 12.88
N SER A 66 6.16 -8.01 12.98
CA SER A 66 7.41 -7.63 13.63
C SER A 66 8.12 -6.50 12.89
N ILE A 67 8.21 -6.60 11.56
CA ILE A 67 8.75 -5.51 10.72
C ILE A 67 7.90 -4.25 10.87
N ASN A 68 6.57 -4.38 10.75
CA ASN A 68 5.67 -3.24 10.87
C ASN A 68 5.82 -2.54 12.24
N ALA A 69 5.89 -3.30 13.33
CA ALA A 69 6.06 -2.76 14.68
C ALA A 69 7.38 -2.00 14.84
N LYS A 70 8.49 -2.51 14.28
CA LYS A 70 9.81 -1.86 14.29
C LYS A 70 9.78 -0.45 13.70
N TYR A 71 8.93 -0.21 12.70
CA TYR A 71 8.81 1.08 12.01
C TYR A 71 7.54 1.87 12.35
N GLY A 72 6.73 1.41 13.31
CA GLY A 72 5.48 2.07 13.69
C GLY A 72 4.41 2.05 12.58
N LEU A 73 4.37 0.97 11.80
CA LEU A 73 3.48 0.76 10.67
C LEU A 73 2.38 -0.26 11.04
N ALA A 74 1.28 -0.23 10.31
CA ALA A 74 0.39 -1.37 10.12
C ALA A 74 0.48 -1.91 8.68
N PHE A 75 -0.21 -3.02 8.40
CA PHE A 75 -0.09 -3.75 7.13
C PHE A 75 -0.23 -2.86 5.89
N PHE A 76 -1.33 -2.09 5.80
CA PHE A 76 -1.60 -1.18 4.68
C PHE A 76 -0.84 0.15 4.71
N THR A 77 -0.13 0.42 5.81
CA THR A 77 0.61 1.68 5.94
C THR A 77 2.00 1.54 5.33
N VAL A 78 2.49 2.65 4.77
CA VAL A 78 3.80 2.75 4.14
C VAL A 78 4.58 3.90 4.78
N PRO A 79 5.91 3.83 4.83
CA PRO A 79 6.73 4.91 5.39
C PRO A 79 6.52 6.25 4.70
N SER A 80 6.57 7.34 5.46
CA SER A 80 6.42 8.70 4.93
C SER A 80 7.71 9.31 4.37
N ASN A 81 8.83 8.57 4.42
CA ASN A 81 10.14 9.03 3.94
C ASN A 81 10.84 7.94 3.12
N ALA A 82 11.70 8.36 2.20
CA ALA A 82 12.30 7.49 1.20
C ALA A 82 13.29 6.49 1.79
N GLU A 83 14.11 6.91 2.74
CA GLU A 83 15.14 6.08 3.37
C GLU A 83 14.49 4.92 4.13
N THR A 84 13.52 5.20 5.01
CA THR A 84 12.78 4.16 5.73
C THR A 84 11.99 3.26 4.79
N ASN A 85 11.44 3.75 3.68
CA ASN A 85 10.76 2.87 2.72
C ASN A 85 11.72 1.88 2.07
N ILE A 86 12.95 2.30 1.76
CA ILE A 86 13.97 1.40 1.20
C ILE A 86 14.33 0.33 2.24
N GLU A 87 14.58 0.71 3.49
CA GLU A 87 14.90 -0.24 4.56
C GLU A 87 13.79 -1.28 4.76
N VAL A 88 12.54 -0.82 4.87
CA VAL A 88 11.38 -1.73 5.05
C VAL A 88 11.21 -2.62 3.82
N LEU A 89 11.37 -2.09 2.61
CA LEU A 89 11.27 -2.86 1.38
C LEU A 89 12.33 -3.97 1.33
N GLU A 90 13.57 -3.66 1.67
CA GLU A 90 14.67 -4.65 1.70
C GLU A 90 14.44 -5.72 2.76
N GLU A 91 13.97 -5.35 3.96
CA GLU A 91 13.68 -6.30 5.03
C GLU A 91 12.53 -7.25 4.63
N VAL A 92 11.45 -6.73 4.06
CA VAL A 92 10.34 -7.54 3.56
C VAL A 92 10.77 -8.44 2.40
N LYS A 93 11.61 -7.95 1.47
CA LYS A 93 12.16 -8.77 0.37
C LYS A 93 13.00 -9.92 0.89
N LYS A 94 13.87 -9.65 1.86
CA LYS A 94 14.72 -10.66 2.47
C LYS A 94 13.90 -11.77 3.12
N GLU A 95 12.85 -11.42 3.86
CA GLU A 95 11.96 -12.41 4.48
C GLU A 95 11.22 -13.24 3.42
N ALA A 96 10.69 -12.59 2.37
CA ALA A 96 10.01 -13.26 1.27
C ALA A 96 10.91 -14.22 0.47
N GLU A 97 12.23 -13.98 0.46
CA GLU A 97 13.22 -14.81 -0.23
C GLU A 97 13.90 -15.83 0.70
N SER A 98 13.64 -15.79 2.01
CA SER A 98 14.41 -16.54 3.01
C SER A 98 14.13 -18.05 3.03
N ALA A 99 12.95 -18.46 2.58
CA ALA A 99 12.51 -19.85 2.58
C ALA A 99 11.43 -20.11 1.52
N GLU A 100 11.08 -21.39 1.33
CA GLU A 100 9.91 -21.78 0.55
C GLU A 100 8.64 -21.34 1.31
N LEU A 101 7.76 -20.61 0.62
CA LEU A 101 6.55 -20.04 1.20
C LEU A 101 5.34 -20.87 0.77
N SER A 102 4.37 -21.03 1.69
CA SER A 102 3.00 -21.36 1.31
C SER A 102 2.41 -20.31 0.36
N GLU A 103 1.38 -20.66 -0.42
CA GLU A 103 0.80 -19.73 -1.40
C GLU A 103 0.21 -18.49 -0.72
N GLU A 104 -0.43 -18.67 0.43
CA GLU A 104 -1.00 -17.63 1.27
C GLU A 104 0.08 -16.69 1.82
N ALA A 105 1.19 -17.26 2.31
CA ALA A 105 2.33 -16.50 2.78
C ALA A 105 2.98 -15.69 1.64
N ALA A 106 3.16 -16.30 0.47
CA ALA A 106 3.72 -15.63 -0.71
C ALA A 106 2.87 -14.44 -1.13
N GLN A 107 1.54 -14.59 -1.20
CA GLN A 107 0.64 -13.50 -1.55
C GLN A 107 0.64 -12.38 -0.49
N LEU A 108 0.75 -12.72 0.79
CA LEU A 108 0.81 -11.73 1.87
C LEU A 108 2.06 -10.83 1.74
N TYR A 109 3.23 -11.44 1.49
CA TYR A 109 4.45 -10.70 1.21
C TYR A 109 4.35 -9.90 -0.07
N GLU A 110 3.82 -10.48 -1.16
CA GLU A 110 3.68 -9.80 -2.44
C GLU A 110 2.83 -8.53 -2.32
N ILE A 111 1.70 -8.60 -1.61
CA ILE A 111 0.85 -7.42 -1.33
C ILE A 111 1.68 -6.33 -0.63
N LYS A 112 2.39 -6.68 0.45
CA LYS A 112 3.19 -5.69 1.21
C LYS A 112 4.30 -5.09 0.35
N LEU A 113 4.99 -5.90 -0.45
CA LEU A 113 6.03 -5.47 -1.38
C LEU A 113 5.46 -4.48 -2.41
N LYS A 114 4.33 -4.79 -3.03
CA LYS A 114 3.69 -3.89 -4.01
C LYS A 114 3.28 -2.55 -3.40
N LEU A 115 2.78 -2.54 -2.15
CA LEU A 115 2.49 -1.30 -1.44
C LEU A 115 3.76 -0.44 -1.22
N LEU A 116 4.86 -1.07 -0.81
CA LEU A 116 6.15 -0.38 -0.58
C LEU A 116 6.81 0.10 -1.87
N GLU A 117 6.75 -0.70 -2.95
CA GLU A 117 7.23 -0.34 -4.28
C GLU A 117 6.40 0.81 -4.88
N SER A 118 5.07 0.74 -4.78
CA SER A 118 4.18 1.83 -5.16
C SER A 118 4.55 3.12 -4.42
N ASN A 119 4.81 3.04 -3.10
CA ASN A 119 5.20 4.19 -2.29
C ASN A 119 6.57 4.76 -2.66
N GLN A 120 7.53 3.93 -3.06
CA GLN A 120 8.82 4.40 -3.55
C GLN A 120 8.67 5.33 -4.77
N PHE A 121 7.85 4.92 -5.74
CA PHE A 121 7.55 5.74 -6.91
C PHE A 121 6.66 6.94 -6.57
N PHE A 122 5.77 6.81 -5.59
CA PHE A 122 4.97 7.94 -5.09
C PHE A 122 5.89 9.05 -4.58
N MET A 123 6.84 8.73 -3.70
CA MET A 123 7.76 9.72 -3.14
C MET A 123 8.64 10.36 -4.22
N GLU A 124 9.15 9.60 -5.19
CA GLU A 124 9.91 10.18 -6.30
C GLU A 124 9.03 11.08 -7.19
N GLY A 125 7.78 10.67 -7.44
CA GLY A 125 6.82 11.46 -8.21
C GLY A 125 6.43 12.77 -7.54
N TRP A 126 6.43 12.81 -6.21
CA TRP A 126 6.07 13.97 -5.40
C TRP A 126 7.28 14.74 -4.84
N LYS A 127 8.51 14.28 -5.10
CA LYS A 127 9.78 14.96 -4.72
C LYS A 127 9.88 16.39 -5.23
N TYR A 128 9.28 16.65 -6.39
CA TYR A 128 9.22 18.00 -6.97
C TYR A 128 8.02 18.83 -6.46
N GLY A 129 7.33 18.34 -5.40
CA GLY A 129 6.33 19.02 -4.58
C GLY A 129 4.94 19.17 -5.20
N LYS A 130 3.96 19.66 -4.40
CA LYS A 130 2.67 20.25 -4.84
C LYS A 130 2.83 21.44 -5.80
N GLY A 131 4.07 21.91 -5.96
CA GLY A 131 4.48 22.76 -7.07
C GLY A 131 4.25 22.11 -8.43
N SER A 132 3.91 20.80 -8.47
CA SER A 132 3.34 19.94 -9.54
C SER A 132 1.87 20.21 -9.90
N THR A 133 1.13 20.95 -9.07
CA THR A 133 -0.18 21.45 -9.48
C THR A 133 0.03 22.55 -10.51
N THR A 134 -0.72 22.46 -11.61
CA THR A 134 -0.78 23.48 -12.67
C THR A 134 -1.33 24.84 -12.20
N GLN A 135 -1.42 25.07 -10.89
CA GLN A 135 -1.69 26.36 -10.28
C GLN A 135 -0.41 26.95 -9.69
N TYR A 136 0.09 27.98 -10.38
CA TYR A 136 1.24 28.82 -10.01
C TYR A 136 2.57 28.06 -9.81
N GLY A 137 3.21 27.63 -10.91
CA GLY A 137 4.59 27.10 -10.79
C GLY A 137 5.25 26.52 -12.04
N PHE A 138 4.49 26.09 -13.06
CA PHE A 138 5.09 25.53 -14.27
C PHE A 138 5.20 26.51 -15.41
N GLY A 139 6.45 26.83 -15.75
CA GLY A 139 6.82 27.29 -17.07
C GLY A 139 7.49 26.15 -17.85
N CYS A 140 7.58 26.30 -19.16
CA CYS A 140 8.18 25.32 -20.07
C CYS A 140 9.67 25.03 -19.81
N LYS A 141 10.29 25.80 -18.91
CA LYS A 141 11.66 25.60 -18.43
C LYS A 141 11.83 24.39 -17.50
N SER A 142 10.75 23.82 -16.95
CA SER A 142 10.79 22.66 -16.05
C SER A 142 10.11 21.41 -16.63
N LEU A 143 9.94 21.37 -17.96
CA LEU A 143 9.29 20.28 -18.71
C LEU A 143 9.76 18.88 -18.28
N GLU A 144 11.07 18.63 -18.26
CA GLU A 144 11.63 17.31 -17.91
C GLU A 144 11.32 16.89 -16.46
N ARG A 145 11.27 17.84 -15.52
CA ARG A 145 10.91 17.52 -14.13
C ARG A 145 9.45 17.07 -14.04
N ILE A 146 8.56 17.71 -14.80
CA ILE A 146 7.13 17.35 -14.83
C ILE A 146 6.96 15.99 -15.51
N ARG A 147 7.71 15.75 -16.59
CA ARG A 147 7.70 14.48 -17.29
C ARG A 147 8.09 13.33 -16.36
N ASN A 148 9.16 13.51 -15.60
CA ASN A 148 9.60 12.50 -14.62
C ASN A 148 8.61 12.34 -13.47
N ALA A 149 8.09 13.45 -12.92
CA ALA A 149 7.11 13.39 -11.85
C ALA A 149 5.83 12.64 -12.26
N THR A 150 5.26 12.99 -13.41
CA THR A 150 4.04 12.35 -13.94
C THR A 150 4.27 10.90 -14.32
N TYR A 151 5.46 10.56 -14.82
CA TYR A 151 5.86 9.17 -15.08
C TYR A 151 5.90 8.35 -13.79
N SER A 152 6.61 8.82 -12.76
CA SER A 152 6.71 8.12 -11.47
C SER A 152 5.35 7.98 -10.78
N ARG A 153 4.52 9.02 -10.80
CA ARG A 153 3.14 8.96 -10.27
C ARG A 153 2.28 7.93 -11.00
N ASN A 154 2.43 7.82 -12.33
CA ASN A 154 1.71 6.81 -13.11
C ASN A 154 2.19 5.39 -12.81
N ILE A 155 3.50 5.18 -12.63
CA ILE A 155 4.05 3.87 -12.20
C ILE A 155 3.54 3.51 -10.80
N SER A 156 3.65 4.45 -9.85
CA SER A 156 3.15 4.28 -8.49
C SER A 156 1.69 3.83 -8.49
N ALA A 157 0.84 4.50 -9.28
CA ALA A 157 -0.55 4.14 -9.43
C ALA A 157 -0.76 2.76 -10.06
N SER A 158 -0.01 2.40 -11.11
CA SER A 158 -0.09 1.07 -11.74
C SER A 158 0.23 -0.05 -10.75
N ILE A 159 1.35 0.06 -10.03
CA ILE A 159 1.76 -0.93 -9.01
C ILE A 159 0.72 -0.99 -7.87
N GLY A 160 0.17 0.16 -7.49
CA GLY A 160 -0.88 0.25 -6.50
C GLY A 160 -2.19 -0.44 -6.90
N LEU A 161 -2.55 -0.37 -8.19
CA LEU A 161 -3.70 -1.10 -8.73
C LEU A 161 -3.46 -2.61 -8.71
N GLU A 162 -2.26 -3.08 -9.06
CA GLU A 162 -1.87 -4.48 -8.91
C GLU A 162 -1.99 -4.94 -7.46
N ALA A 163 -1.53 -4.14 -6.48
CA ALA A 163 -1.70 -4.44 -5.07
C ALA A 163 -3.19 -4.60 -4.68
N ALA A 164 -4.06 -3.71 -5.17
CA ALA A 164 -5.49 -3.79 -4.90
C ALA A 164 -6.15 -5.03 -5.52
N GLU A 165 -5.70 -5.46 -6.71
CA GLU A 165 -6.14 -6.69 -7.35
C GLU A 165 -5.69 -7.93 -6.57
N LEU A 166 -4.42 -7.96 -6.13
CA LEU A 166 -3.89 -9.02 -5.27
C LEU A 166 -4.66 -9.12 -3.95
N ILE A 167 -4.95 -7.99 -3.30
CA ILE A 167 -5.76 -7.98 -2.08
C ILE A 167 -7.13 -8.59 -2.34
N ASN A 168 -7.80 -8.21 -3.44
CA ASN A 168 -9.11 -8.76 -3.76
C ASN A 168 -9.03 -10.27 -4.07
N GLY A 169 -7.97 -10.72 -4.76
CA GLY A 169 -7.67 -12.14 -4.98
C GLY A 169 -7.50 -12.88 -3.65
N PHE A 170 -6.63 -12.38 -2.77
CA PHE A 170 -6.33 -12.95 -1.47
C PHE A 170 -7.59 -13.10 -0.60
N VAL A 171 -8.43 -12.07 -0.49
CA VAL A 171 -9.67 -12.14 0.29
C VAL A 171 -10.67 -13.15 -0.29
N ASN A 172 -10.65 -13.40 -1.60
CA ASN A 172 -11.54 -14.39 -2.21
C ASN A 172 -11.02 -15.82 -2.06
N SER A 173 -9.71 -16.02 -2.14
CA SER A 173 -9.08 -17.33 -2.06
C SER A 173 -8.84 -17.80 -0.63
N TYR A 174 -8.54 -16.88 0.29
CA TYR A 174 -8.09 -17.11 1.67
C TYR A 174 -8.84 -16.22 2.66
N PRO A 175 -10.15 -16.41 2.83
CA PRO A 175 -10.97 -15.51 3.63
C PRO A 175 -10.63 -15.50 5.12
N GLU A 176 -10.20 -16.64 5.69
CA GLU A 176 -9.86 -16.76 7.12
C GLU A 176 -8.52 -16.07 7.41
N GLU A 177 -7.54 -16.28 6.54
CA GLU A 177 -6.24 -15.62 6.58
C GLU A 177 -6.37 -14.11 6.36
N ALA A 178 -7.22 -13.70 5.41
CA ALA A 178 -7.53 -12.29 5.20
C ALA A 178 -8.16 -11.64 6.44
N GLU A 179 -9.10 -12.32 7.11
CA GLU A 179 -9.65 -11.85 8.37
C GLU A 179 -8.58 -11.71 9.46
N ALA A 180 -7.72 -12.72 9.62
CA ALA A 180 -6.63 -12.72 10.59
C ALA A 180 -5.60 -11.59 10.34
N ALA A 181 -5.31 -11.27 9.08
CA ALA A 181 -4.43 -10.18 8.70
C ALA A 181 -5.12 -8.80 8.67
N GLY A 182 -6.43 -8.71 8.95
CA GLY A 182 -7.20 -7.47 8.85
C GLY A 182 -7.35 -6.94 7.41
N ILE A 183 -7.21 -7.81 6.42
CA ILE A 183 -7.28 -7.50 4.99
C ILE A 183 -8.73 -7.65 4.52
N THR A 184 -9.28 -6.58 3.92
CA THR A 184 -10.70 -6.55 3.53
C THR A 184 -10.91 -6.09 2.09
N LYS A 185 -12.04 -6.51 1.48
CA LYS A 185 -12.49 -5.97 0.18
C LYS A 185 -12.69 -4.46 0.20
N GLY A 186 -13.07 -3.91 1.37
CA GLY A 186 -13.20 -2.47 1.57
C GLY A 186 -11.86 -1.75 1.39
N ALA A 187 -10.80 -2.27 1.99
CA ALA A 187 -9.44 -1.74 1.82
C ALA A 187 -9.00 -1.80 0.35
N ALA A 188 -9.26 -2.93 -0.34
CA ALA A 188 -8.96 -3.08 -1.77
C ALA A 188 -9.66 -2.00 -2.62
N LEU A 189 -10.95 -1.75 -2.38
CA LEU A 189 -11.74 -0.76 -3.11
C LEU A 189 -11.22 0.67 -2.89
N VAL A 190 -10.87 1.00 -1.64
CA VAL A 190 -10.29 2.30 -1.28
C VAL A 190 -8.94 2.51 -1.98
N LEU A 191 -8.05 1.51 -1.94
CA LEU A 191 -6.75 1.57 -2.60
C LEU A 191 -6.92 1.73 -4.11
N LYS A 192 -7.74 0.87 -4.73
CA LYS A 192 -8.05 0.94 -6.16
C LYS A 192 -8.52 2.33 -6.57
N THR A 193 -9.52 2.87 -5.87
CA THR A 193 -10.08 4.20 -6.16
C THR A 193 -9.02 5.29 -6.03
N SER A 194 -8.17 5.20 -5.00
CA SER A 194 -7.10 6.18 -4.77
C SER A 194 -6.06 6.18 -5.89
N TYR A 195 -5.64 4.99 -6.34
CA TYR A 195 -4.68 4.86 -7.44
C TYR A 195 -5.27 5.21 -8.80
N GLU A 196 -6.54 4.89 -9.06
CA GLU A 196 -7.24 5.35 -10.29
C GLU A 196 -7.27 6.88 -10.39
N LEU A 197 -7.56 7.56 -9.27
CA LEU A 197 -7.55 9.03 -9.21
C LEU A 197 -6.14 9.60 -9.44
N GLU A 198 -5.11 8.99 -8.84
CA GLU A 198 -3.72 9.43 -9.03
C GLU A 198 -3.26 9.24 -10.48
N MET A 199 -3.59 8.10 -11.10
CA MET A 199 -3.31 7.84 -12.52
C MET A 199 -3.97 8.88 -13.43
N GLN A 200 -5.25 9.21 -13.17
CA GLN A 200 -5.96 10.26 -13.91
C GLN A 200 -5.32 11.64 -13.71
N SER A 201 -4.91 11.97 -12.47
CA SER A 201 -4.23 13.23 -12.19
C SER A 201 -2.88 13.33 -12.90
N ALA A 202 -2.06 12.29 -12.85
CA ALA A 202 -0.76 12.25 -13.52
C ALA A 202 -0.91 12.43 -15.04
N LYS A 203 -1.89 11.75 -15.65
CA LYS A 203 -2.22 11.89 -17.08
C LYS A 203 -2.67 13.32 -17.43
N LYS A 204 -3.51 13.93 -16.59
CA LYS A 204 -3.96 15.32 -16.77
C LYS A 204 -2.77 16.28 -16.77
N ASP A 205 -1.90 16.18 -15.77
CA ASP A 205 -0.74 17.07 -15.64
C ASP A 205 0.24 16.89 -16.81
N ARG A 206 0.48 15.65 -17.24
CA ARG A 206 1.29 15.33 -18.42
C ARG A 206 0.74 16.03 -19.67
N ASN A 207 -0.55 15.87 -19.94
CA ASN A 207 -1.21 16.45 -21.11
C ASN A 207 -1.14 17.99 -21.13
N ILE A 208 -1.32 18.63 -19.98
CA ILE A 208 -1.25 20.09 -19.89
C ILE A 208 0.14 20.58 -20.31
N VAL A 209 1.17 19.93 -19.79
CA VAL A 209 2.55 20.32 -20.05
C VAL A 209 2.98 20.02 -21.47
N GLU A 210 2.62 18.85 -22.01
CA GLU A 210 2.97 18.52 -23.40
C GLU A 210 2.29 19.43 -24.42
N LYS A 211 1.06 19.88 -24.15
CA LYS A 211 0.33 20.79 -25.06
C LYS A 211 0.75 22.25 -24.94
N LEU A 212 1.11 22.71 -23.74
CA LEU A 212 1.42 24.12 -23.50
C LEU A 212 2.91 24.45 -23.68
N CYS A 213 3.79 23.46 -23.54
CA CYS A 213 5.24 23.68 -23.49
C CYS A 213 6.08 23.08 -24.59
N VAL A 214 5.47 22.35 -25.51
CA VAL A 214 6.11 21.96 -26.77
C VAL A 214 5.76 23.03 -27.80
N LYS A 215 6.65 24.03 -27.94
CA LYS A 215 6.68 25.00 -29.05
C LYS A 215 8.10 25.07 -29.60
#